data_AF-X1MJ68-F1
#
_entry.id   AF-X1MJ68-F1
#
_cell.length_a   1.000
_cell.length_b   1.000
_cell.length_c   1.000
_cell.angle_alpha   90.00
_cell.angle_beta   90.00
_cell.angle_gamma   90.00
#
_symmetry.space_group_name_H-M   'P 1'
#
loop_
_entity.id
_entity.type
_entity.pdbx_description
1 polymer ?
#
loop_
_entity_poly.entity_id
_entity_poly.type
_entity_poly.pdbx_seq_one_letter_code
_entity_poly.pdbx_strand_id
1 'polypeptide(L)' 'MKLKTRVFELCNGKYRNLVELAQTMEISKDLIYCVRRGERGIHGRFIIGAVKAFPGYKLDDLFYVSEESQNE' A
#
# COMPACT_ATOMS: atom_id res chain seq x y z
N MET A 1 11.55 -12.09 -6.22
CA MET A 1 10.21 -11.99 -5.59
C MET A 1 10.14 -10.70 -4.80
N LYS A 2 9.24 -9.77 -5.17
CA LYS A 2 9.01 -8.51 -4.44
C LYS A 2 7.58 -8.50 -3.91
N LEU A 3 7.41 -8.01 -2.67
CA LEU A 3 6.09 -7.73 -2.11
C LEU A 3 5.52 -6.48 -2.81
N LYS A 4 4.33 -6.61 -3.39
CA LYS A 4 3.53 -5.52 -3.97
C LYS A 4 2.25 -5.35 -3.17
N THR A 5 1.54 -4.25 -3.39
CA THR A 5 0.31 -3.93 -2.67
C THR A 5 -0.83 -3.57 -3.62
N ARG A 6 -2.03 -3.98 -3.24
CA ARG A 6 -3.31 -3.59 -3.87
C ARG A 6 -3.98 -2.42 -3.16
N VAL A 7 -3.38 -1.88 -2.11
CA VAL A 7 -3.93 -0.77 -1.32
C VAL A 7 -4.29 0.43 -2.20
N PHE A 8 -3.51 0.72 -3.24
CA PHE A 8 -3.79 1.83 -4.15
C PHE A 8 -4.98 1.57 -5.10
N GLU A 9 -5.23 0.30 -5.43
CA GLU A 9 -6.38 -0.12 -6.24
C GLU A 9 -7.66 -0.07 -5.38
N LEU A 10 -7.58 -0.60 -4.15
CA LEU A 10 -8.67 -0.62 -3.17
C LEU A 10 -9.01 0.76 -2.58
N CYS A 11 -8.10 1.73 -2.73
CA CYS A 11 -8.31 3.10 -2.29
C CYS A 11 -9.39 3.81 -3.10
N ASN A 12 -9.59 3.41 -4.37
CA ASN A 12 -10.46 4.12 -5.30
C ASN A 12 -11.92 3.99 -4.86
N GLY A 13 -12.51 5.10 -4.40
CA GLY A 13 -13.87 5.15 -3.86
C GLY A 13 -14.00 5.04 -2.34
N LYS A 14 -12.96 4.55 -1.64
CA LYS A 14 -12.95 4.49 -0.15
C LYS A 14 -12.31 5.73 0.49
N TYR A 15 -11.34 6.34 -0.19
CA TYR A 15 -10.67 7.57 0.24
C TYR A 15 -10.66 8.59 -0.90
N ARG A 16 -10.71 9.88 -0.56
CA ARG A 16 -10.69 11.00 -1.48
C ARG A 16 -9.35 11.14 -2.20
N ASN A 17 -8.25 10.81 -1.52
CA ASN A 17 -6.89 10.89 -2.06
C ASN A 17 -5.88 10.09 -1.21
N LEU A 18 -4.63 10.04 -1.70
CA LEU A 18 -3.53 9.37 -1.01
C LEU A 18 -3.15 10.01 0.33
N VAL A 19 -3.44 11.29 0.52
CA VAL A 19 -3.15 11.98 1.79
C VAL A 19 -4.08 11.48 2.89
N GLU A 20 -5.38 11.36 2.60
CA GLU A 20 -6.36 10.79 3.52
C GLU A 20 -6.05 9.31 3.82
N LEU A 21 -5.64 8.55 2.80
CA LEU A 21 -5.18 7.17 2.99
C LEU A 21 -3.94 7.11 3.91
N ALA A 22 -2.94 7.96 3.70
CA ALA A 22 -1.75 8.00 4.56
C ALA A 22 -2.08 8.35 6.02
N GLN A 23 -3.01 9.29 6.22
CA GLN A 23 -3.52 9.63 7.54
C GLN A 23 -4.21 8.44 8.21
N THR A 24 -5.07 7.72 7.48
CA THR A 24 -5.77 6.53 8.00
C THR A 24 -4.80 5.38 8.30
N MET A 25 -3.77 5.24 7.47
CA MET A 25 -2.70 4.25 7.66
C MET A 25 -1.69 4.67 8.76
N GLU A 26 -1.84 5.85 9.36
CA GLU A 26 -0.91 6.41 10.35
C GLU A 26 0.55 6.46 9.85
N ILE A 27 0.74 6.79 8.57
CA ILE A 27 2.07 6.94 7.95
C ILE A 27 2.29 8.33 7.37
N SER A 28 3.55 8.67 7.08
CA SER A 28 3.87 9.93 6.41
C SER A 28 3.38 9.93 4.96
N LYS A 29 3.01 11.12 4.47
CA LYS A 29 2.66 11.33 3.05
C LYS A 29 3.81 10.88 2.14
N ASP A 30 5.05 11.21 2.50
CA ASP A 30 6.22 10.83 1.72
C ASP A 30 6.33 9.32 1.57
N LEU A 31 6.05 8.56 2.63
CA LEU A 31 6.09 7.10 2.56
C LEU A 31 5.07 6.57 1.56
N ILE A 32 3.83 7.08 1.57
CA ILE A 32 2.80 6.58 0.65
C ILE A 32 3.16 6.86 -0.82
N TYR A 33 3.76 8.02 -1.10
CA TYR A 33 4.22 8.37 -2.44
C TYR A 33 5.45 7.56 -2.87
N CYS A 34 6.43 7.34 -1.98
CA CYS A 34 7.59 6.50 -2.28
C CYS A 34 7.21 5.05 -2.57
N VAL A 35 6.27 4.47 -1.80
CA VAL A 35 5.78 3.11 -2.06
C VAL A 35 5.01 3.05 -3.38
N ARG A 36 4.20 4.07 -3.69
CA ARG A 36 3.48 4.17 -4.96
C ARG A 36 4.43 4.26 -6.17
N ARG A 37 5.53 5.00 -6.04
CA ARG A 37 6.56 5.16 -7.07
C ARG A 37 7.53 3.98 -7.17
N GLY A 38 7.49 3.04 -6.23
CA GLY A 38 8.44 1.93 -6.15
C GLY A 38 9.83 2.31 -5.60
N GLU A 39 10.00 3.51 -5.05
CA GLU A 39 11.27 4.00 -4.51
C GLU A 39 11.60 3.40 -3.14
N ARG A 40 10.56 3.00 -2.40
CA ARG A 40 10.71 2.25 -1.16
C ARG A 40 9.85 0.99 -1.22
N GLY A 41 10.44 -0.12 -0.76
CA GLY A 41 9.71 -1.36 -0.55
C GLY A 41 8.65 -1.22 0.55
N ILE A 42 7.72 -2.16 0.55
CA ILE A 42 6.69 -2.30 1.58
C ILE A 42 7.35 -2.84 2.86
N HIS A 43 7.22 -2.10 3.96
CA HIS A 43 7.76 -2.48 5.26
C HIS A 43 6.67 -2.59 6.34
N GLY A 44 7.02 -3.14 7.51
CA GLY A 44 6.06 -3.43 8.59
C GLY A 44 5.10 -2.29 8.95
N ARG A 45 5.57 -1.04 9.06
CA ARG A 45 4.69 0.12 9.30
C ARG A 45 3.63 0.34 8.21
N PHE A 46 3.97 0.11 6.94
CA PHE A 46 3.01 0.20 5.83
C PHE A 46 1.98 -0.93 5.91
N ILE A 47 2.43 -2.15 6.24
CA ILE A 47 1.56 -3.32 6.40
C ILE A 47 0.56 -3.10 7.54
N ILE A 48 1.03 -2.68 8.71
CA ILE A 48 0.17 -2.40 9.88
C ILE A 48 -0.84 -1.30 9.54
N GLY A 49 -0.38 -0.21 8.92
CA GLY A 49 -1.25 0.88 8.50
C GLY A 49 -2.33 0.45 7.51
N ALA A 50 -1.98 -0.39 6.52
CA ALA A 50 -2.93 -0.90 5.55
C ALA A 50 -4.00 -1.78 6.21
N VAL A 51 -3.61 -2.70 7.11
CA VAL A 51 -4.57 -3.54 7.82
C VAL A 51 -5.53 -2.71 8.68
N LYS A 52 -5.05 -1.63 9.31
CA LYS A 52 -5.91 -0.68 10.03
C LYS A 52 -6.87 0.07 9.12
N ALA A 53 -6.40 0.54 7.97
CA ALA A 53 -7.20 1.30 7.00
C ALA A 53 -8.25 0.43 6.29
N PHE A 54 -7.97 -0.86 6.12
CA PHE A 54 -8.86 -1.80 5.44
C PHE A 54 -9.39 -2.88 6.40
N PRO A 55 -10.20 -2.49 7.43
CA PRO A 55 -10.80 -3.47 8.30
C PRO A 55 -11.75 -4.35 7.47
N GLY A 56 -11.57 -5.66 7.54
CA GLY A 56 -12.31 -6.65 6.75
C GLY A 56 -11.56 -7.24 5.56
N TYR A 57 -10.41 -6.68 5.18
CA TYR A 57 -9.52 -7.28 4.20
C TYR A 57 -8.46 -8.14 4.90
N LYS A 58 -8.17 -9.31 4.33
CA LYS A 58 -7.06 -10.16 4.79
C LYS A 58 -5.73 -9.64 4.23
N LEU A 59 -4.63 -10.13 4.78
CA LEU A 59 -3.29 -9.71 4.39
C LEU A 59 -3.01 -9.97 2.89
N ASP A 60 -3.48 -11.10 2.38
CA ASP A 60 -3.37 -11.54 0.98
C ASP A 60 -4.29 -10.76 0.03
N ASP A 61 -5.38 -10.17 0.54
CA ASP A 61 -6.18 -9.24 -0.25
C ASP A 61 -5.43 -7.90 -0.48
N LEU A 62 -4.62 -7.49 0.49
CA LEU A 62 -3.90 -6.20 0.50
C LEU A 62 -2.50 -6.29 -0.13
N PHE A 63 -1.85 -7.44 -0.04
CA PHE A 63 -0.46 -7.65 -0.42
C PHE A 63 -0.29 -8.96 -1.18
N TYR A 64 0.56 -8.92 -2.20
CA TYR A 64 0.87 -10.10 -3.01
C TYR A 64 2.34 -10.11 -3.38
N VAL A 65 2.87 -11.30 -3.66
CA VAL A 65 4.23 -11.47 -4.15
C VAL A 65 4.19 -11.50 -5.68
N SER A 66 4.99 -10.66 -6.31
CA SER A 66 5.19 -10.66 -7.76
C SER A 66 6.61 -11.13 -8.04
N GLU A 67 6.76 -11.98 -9.05
CA GLU A 67 8.03 -12.12 -9.73
C GLU A 67 8.32 -10.82 -10.49
N GLU A 68 9.58 -10.40 -10.47
CA GLU A 68 10.01 -9.18 -11.14
C GLU A 68 10.32 -9.56 -12.58
N SER A 69 9.34 -9.50 -13.47
CA SER A 69 9.64 -9.36 -14.88
C SER A 69 10.12 -7.93 -15.08
N GLN A 70 11.44 -7.77 -15.20
CA GLN A 70 12.01 -6.60 -15.88
C GLN A 70 11.35 -6.52 -17.26
N ASN A 71 10.62 -5.44 -17.51
CA ASN A 71 10.03 -4.93 -18.76
C ASN A 71 8.94 -3.95 -18.27
N GLU A 72 9.00 -2.63 -18.41
CA GLU A 72 9.77 -1.68 -19.23
C GLU A 72 10.02 -0.39 -18.43
#